data_AF-A0ABD7SP90-F1
#
_entry.id   AF-A0ABD7SP90-F1
#
_cell.length_a   1.000
_cell.length_b   1.000
_cell.length_c   1.000
_cell.angle_alpha   90.00
_cell.angle_beta   90.00
_cell.angle_gamma   90.00
#
_symmetry.space_group_name_H-M   'P 1'
#
loop_
_entity.id
_entity.type
_entity.pdbx_description
1 polymer ?
#
loop_
_entity_poly.entity_id
_entity_poly.type
_entity_poly.pdbx_seq_one_letter_code
_entity_poly.pdbx_strand_id
1 'polypeptide(L)' 'MEALRLVDQLGLQQQQAALQMQVSRQTLANLVKAARFKVVDCLLHQKALYIQSMDIDPSD' A
#
# COMPACT_ATOMS: atom_id res chain seq x y z
N MET A 1 -0.57 -4.54 -1.30
CA MET A 1 -0.33 -3.09 -1.05
C MET A 1 -1.48 -2.53 -0.22
N GLU A 2 -1.44 -2.71 1.10
CA GLU A 2 -2.59 -2.35 1.95
C GLU A 2 -2.77 -0.83 2.11
N ALA A 3 -1.69 -0.06 2.11
CA ALA A 3 -1.74 1.40 2.27
C ALA A 3 -2.51 2.12 1.14
N LEU A 4 -2.33 1.72 -0.13
CA LEU A 4 -3.09 2.27 -1.26
C LEU A 4 -4.58 1.89 -1.17
N ARG A 5 -4.87 0.64 -0.77
CA ARG A 5 -6.25 0.17 -0.62
C ARG A 5 -7.00 1.04 0.40
N LEU A 6 -6.41 1.28 1.57
CA LEU A 6 -7.05 2.05 2.62
C LEU A 6 -7.19 3.54 2.28
N VAL A 7 -6.13 4.17 1.77
CA VAL A 7 -6.11 5.63 1.57
C VAL A 7 -6.66 6.04 0.21
N ASP A 8 -6.22 5.39 -0.88
CA ASP A 8 -6.55 5.81 -2.24
C ASP A 8 -7.84 5.16 -2.76
N GLN A 9 -8.09 3.89 -2.43
CA GLN A 9 -9.31 3.19 -2.88
C GLN A 9 -10.49 3.41 -1.94
N LEU A 10 -10.29 3.28 -0.62
CA LEU A 10 -11.35 3.41 0.39
C LEU A 10 -11.49 4.84 0.95
N GLY A 11 -10.57 5.75 0.62
CA GLY A 11 -10.65 7.15 1.02
C GLY A 11 -10.49 7.40 2.53
N LEU A 12 -9.94 6.45 3.29
CA LEU A 12 -9.73 6.63 4.72
C LEU A 12 -8.75 7.76 4.99
N GLN A 13 -8.97 8.51 6.07
CA GLN A 13 -7.97 9.45 6.55
C GLN A 13 -6.70 8.69 6.95
N GLN A 14 -5.54 9.30 6.70
CA GLN A 14 -4.26 8.64 6.98
C GLN A 14 -4.10 8.21 8.45
N GLN A 15 -4.66 8.95 9.40
CA GLN A 15 -4.62 8.53 10.80
C GLN A 15 -5.40 7.22 11.02
N GLN A 16 -6.57 7.06 10.39
CA GLN A 16 -7.40 5.87 10.50
C GLN A 16 -6.74 4.66 9.83
N ALA A 17 -6.20 4.86 8.63
CA ALA A 17 -5.46 3.81 7.91
C ALA A 17 -4.20 3.38 8.68
N ALA A 18 -3.50 4.30 9.35
CA ALA A 18 -2.31 4.00 10.13
C ALA A 18 -2.64 3.13 11.35
N LEU A 19 -3.76 3.44 12.03
CA LEU A 19 -4.28 2.62 13.13
C LEU A 19 -4.65 1.22 12.65
N GLN A 20 -5.35 1.09 11.52
CA GLN A 20 -5.74 -0.21 10.96
C GLN A 20 -4.53 -1.06 10.54
N MET A 21 -3.47 -0.43 10.03
CA MET A 21 -2.22 -1.10 9.68
C MET A 21 -1.28 -1.29 10.88
N GLN A 22 -1.63 -0.82 12.07
CA GLN A 22 -0.81 -0.87 13.28
C GLN A 22 0.59 -0.27 13.09
N VAL A 23 0.66 0.85 12.36
CA VAL A 23 1.90 1.59 12.12
C VAL A 23 1.77 3.05 12.53
N SER A 24 2.88 3.76 12.66
CA SER A 24 2.84 5.21 12.87
C SER A 24 2.24 5.93 11.65
N ARG A 25 1.62 7.10 11.87
CA ARG A 25 1.15 7.97 10.78
C ARG A 25 2.27 8.28 9.78
N GLN A 26 3.49 8.52 10.26
CA GLN A 26 4.65 8.80 9.41
C GLN A 26 5.01 7.60 8.54
N THR A 27 4.98 6.39 9.12
CA THR A 27 5.21 5.13 8.41
C THR A 27 4.17 4.95 7.31
N LEU A 28 2.88 5.16 7.60
CA LEU A 28 1.83 5.08 6.58
C LEU A 28 2.07 6.10 5.46
N ALA A 29 2.35 7.36 5.78
CA ALA A 29 2.61 8.39 4.79
C ALA A 29 3.75 8.00 3.84
N ASN A 30 4.83 7.43 4.38
CA ASN A 30 5.95 6.91 3.59
C ASN A 30 5.54 5.72 2.70
N LEU A 31 4.74 4.78 3.23
CA LEU A 31 4.23 3.64 2.47
C LEU A 31 3.34 4.08 1.30
N VAL A 32 2.40 5.00 1.53
CA VAL A 32 1.54 5.57 0.48
C VAL A 32 2.38 6.27 -0.58
N LYS A 33 3.35 7.11 -0.17
CA LYS A 33 4.25 7.80 -1.10
C LYS A 33 5.04 6.82 -1.97
N ALA A 34 5.65 5.81 -1.36
CA ALA A 34 6.42 4.80 -2.07
C ALA A 34 5.55 3.97 -3.02
N ALA A 35 4.33 3.61 -2.60
CA ALA A 35 3.41 2.83 -3.42
C ALA A 35 2.89 3.64 -4.62
N ARG A 36 2.48 4.90 -4.43
CA ARG A 36 2.08 5.80 -5.52
C ARG A 36 3.21 6.02 -6.52
N PHE A 37 4.45 6.19 -6.04
CA PHE A 37 5.62 6.30 -6.91
C PHE A 37 5.78 5.04 -7.79
N LYS A 38 5.72 3.84 -7.21
CA LYS A 38 5.83 2.59 -7.97
C LYS A 38 4.73 2.46 -9.02
N VAL A 39 3.48 2.80 -8.68
CA VAL A 39 2.37 2.77 -9.64
C VAL A 39 2.61 3.74 -10.80
N VAL A 40 2.94 5.00 -10.49
CA VAL A 40 3.21 6.02 -11.52
C VAL A 40 4.40 5.62 -12.40
N ASP A 41 5.48 5.13 -11.79
CA ASP A 41 6.66 4.65 -12.51
C ASP A 41 6.33 3.49 -13.46
N CYS A 42 5.51 2.52 -13.03
CA CYS A 42 5.06 1.44 -13.91
C CYS A 42 4.23 1.95 -15.09
N LEU A 43 3.29 2.86 -14.84
CA LEU A 43 2.41 3.42 -15.86
C LEU A 43 3.19 4.25 -16.90
N LEU A 44 4.14 5.09 -16.46
CA LEU A 44 4.91 5.96 -17.36
C LEU A 44 5.97 5.19 -18.16
N HIS A 45 6.58 4.17 -17.56
CA HIS A 45 7.70 3.44 -18.17
C HIS A 45 7.32 2.06 -18.70
N GLN A 46 6.03 1.76 -18.83
CA GLN A 46 5.51 0.48 -19.38
C GLN A 46 6.06 -0.75 -18.62
N LYS A 47 6.32 -0.61 -17.32
CA LYS A 47 6.79 -1.73 -16.50
C LYS A 47 5.60 -2.54 -16.01
N ALA A 48 5.74 -3.86 -15.97
CA ALA A 48 4.72 -4.72 -15.38
C ALA A 48 4.65 -4.50 -13.85
N LEU A 49 3.45 -4.28 -13.33
CA LEU A 49 3.19 -4.24 -11.89
C LEU A 49 2.90 -5.67 -11.42
N TYR A 50 3.80 -6.25 -10.64
CA TYR A 50 3.62 -7.58 -10.05
C TYR A 50 3.23 -7.45 -8.57
N ILE A 51 2.13 -8.09 -8.18
CA ILE A 51 1.67 -8.16 -6.80
C ILE A 51 1.90 -9.58 -6.31
N GLN A 52 2.81 -9.74 -5.36
CA GLN A 52 3.02 -11.01 -4.68
C GLN A 52 1.96 -11.15 -3.57
N SER A 53 1.05 -12.10 -3.72
CA SER A 53 0.27 -12.61 -2.59
C SER A 53 1.23 -13.43 -1.74
N MET A 54 1.35 -13.09 -0.47
CA MET A 54 1.95 -14.00 0.50
C MET A 54 0.80 -14.91 0.90
N ASP A 55 0.68 -16.04 0.21
CA ASP A 55 -0.28 -17.07 0.58
C ASP A 55 0.16 -17.56 1.96
N ILE A 56 -0.53 -17.09 3.00
CA ILE A 56 -0.38 -17.63 4.35
C ILE A 56 -0.96 -19.04 4.24
N ASP A 57 -0.08 -20.03 4.12
CA ASP A 57 -0.47 -21.42 4.26
C ASP A 57 -1.13 -21.56 5.65
N PRO A 58 -2.38 -22.03 5.75
CA PRO A 58 -3.06 -22.19 7.03
C PRO A 58 -2.41 -23.20 7.99
N SER A 59 -1.25 -23.76 7.63
CA SER A 59 -0.54 -24.80 8.37
C SER A 59 0.71 -24.35 9.16
N ASP A 60 1.00 -23.03 9.24
CA ASP A 60 1.99 -22.44 10.19
C ASP A 60 1.35 -21.89 11.47
#